data_AF-A0A530QNG7-F1
#
_entry.id   AF-A0A530QNG7-F1
#
_cell.length_a   1.000
_cell.length_b   1.000
_cell.length_c   1.000
_cell.angle_alpha   90.00
_cell.angle_beta   90.00
_cell.angle_gamma   90.00
#
_symmetry.space_group_name_H-M   'P 1'
#
loop_
_entity.id
_entity.type
_entity.pdbx_description
1 polymer ?
#
loop_
_entity_poly.entity_id
_entity_poly.type
_entity_poly.pdbx_seq_one_letter_code
_entity_poly.pdbx_strand_id
1 'polypeptide(L)'
;VSLFALIFSIGILVDDAIVVIENIARHWAMDGGRSRAQAAIDAVAEVGNPTIVATLTVVAALLPMLFVSGLMGPYMSPIPANASAAMLFSFFVAVMLTPWLMMKLGGKDRVGAHGHAGSAQGGVLGRIYIAVARPILKSRLRAWAFLLVVGIATIASMALIYTEHVTV
;
A
#
# COMPACT_ATOMS: atom_id res chain seq x y z
N VAL A 1 -0.26 -1.85 -25.92
CA VAL A 1 -0.97 -2.51 -24.79
C VAL A 1 0.00 -3.25 -23.87
N SER A 2 0.90 -4.11 -24.37
CA SER A 2 1.81 -4.90 -23.51
C SER A 2 2.76 -4.06 -22.63
N LEU A 3 3.31 -2.94 -23.14
CA LEU A 3 4.15 -2.05 -22.33
C LEU A 3 3.37 -1.33 -21.22
N PHE A 4 2.10 -0.97 -21.47
CA PHE A 4 1.25 -0.35 -20.47
C PHE A 4 0.93 -1.34 -19.33
N ALA A 5 0.58 -2.57 -19.68
CA ALA A 5 0.37 -3.64 -18.70
C ALA A 5 1.65 -3.94 -17.89
N LEU A 6 2.82 -3.88 -18.51
CA LEU A 6 4.11 -4.06 -17.82
C LEU A 6 4.40 -2.94 -16.83
N ILE A 7 4.22 -1.67 -17.21
CA ILE A 7 4.43 -0.51 -16.31
C ILE A 7 3.47 -0.57 -15.12
N PHE A 8 2.20 -0.85 -15.39
CA PHE A 8 1.19 -1.01 -14.35
C PHE A 8 1.56 -2.15 -13.39
N SER A 9 2.03 -3.28 -13.92
CA SER A 9 2.44 -4.44 -13.12
C SER A 9 3.61 -4.13 -12.20
N ILE A 10 4.66 -3.42 -12.67
CA ILE A 10 5.84 -3.12 -11.85
C ILE A 10 5.47 -2.35 -10.57
N GLY A 11 4.64 -1.32 -10.70
CA GLY A 11 4.30 -0.44 -9.57
C GLY A 11 3.55 -1.16 -8.45
N ILE A 12 2.64 -2.07 -8.81
CA ILE A 12 1.84 -2.79 -7.81
C ILE A 12 2.57 -4.05 -7.32
N LEU A 13 3.41 -4.67 -8.17
CA LEU A 13 4.22 -5.82 -7.80
C LEU A 13 5.20 -5.50 -6.67
N VAL A 14 5.83 -4.32 -6.66
CA VAL A 14 6.81 -4.01 -5.60
C VAL A 14 6.19 -3.67 -4.25
N ASP A 15 4.89 -3.37 -4.19
CA ASP A 15 4.21 -2.85 -2.99
C ASP A 15 4.25 -3.86 -1.83
N ASP A 16 3.84 -5.11 -2.07
CA ASP A 16 3.83 -6.17 -1.06
C ASP A 16 5.22 -6.39 -0.43
N ALA A 17 6.26 -6.39 -1.27
CA ALA A 17 7.64 -6.56 -0.80
C ALA A 17 8.14 -5.35 0.00
N ILE A 18 7.80 -4.13 -0.42
CA ILE A 18 8.16 -2.90 0.29
C ILE A 18 7.54 -2.89 1.69
N VAL A 19 6.25 -3.21 1.82
CA VAL A 19 5.55 -3.25 3.11
C VAL A 19 6.24 -4.23 4.08
N VAL A 20 6.58 -5.43 3.61
CA VAL A 20 7.26 -6.44 4.43
C VAL A 20 8.67 -5.98 4.82
N ILE A 21 9.45 -5.43 3.88
CA ILE A 21 10.82 -4.94 4.16
C ILE A 21 10.79 -3.81 5.18
N GLU A 22 9.91 -2.83 4.99
CA GLU A 22 9.76 -1.69 5.88
C GLU A 22 9.36 -2.14 7.29
N ASN A 23 8.44 -3.11 7.40
CA ASN A 23 8.06 -3.60 8.73
C ASN A 23 9.17 -4.38 9.43
N ILE A 24 9.92 -5.22 8.69
CA ILE A 24 11.10 -5.92 9.25
C ILE A 24 12.17 -4.92 9.66
N ALA A 25 12.45 -3.91 8.84
CA ALA A 25 13.42 -2.87 9.14
C ALA A 25 12.99 -2.07 10.39
N ARG A 26 11.71 -1.71 10.50
CA ARG A 26 11.13 -1.07 11.68
C ARG A 26 11.31 -1.93 12.92
N HIS A 27 11.00 -3.22 12.87
CA HIS A 27 11.17 -4.14 14.01
C HIS A 27 12.63 -4.32 14.42
N TRP A 28 13.56 -4.36 13.46
CA TRP A 28 14.99 -4.40 13.76
C TRP A 28 15.54 -3.11 14.35
N ALA A 29 14.90 -1.97 14.06
CA ALA A 29 15.23 -0.68 14.66
C ALA A 29 14.57 -0.46 16.04
N MET A 30 13.62 -1.31 16.45
CA MET A 30 13.02 -1.23 17.77
C MET A 30 13.93 -1.88 18.83
N ASP A 31 14.32 -1.11 19.83
CA ASP A 31 15.06 -1.61 20.99
C ASP A 31 14.16 -2.47 21.87
N GLY A 32 14.33 -3.79 21.78
CA GLY A 32 13.52 -4.75 22.54
C GLY A 32 14.24 -6.04 22.96
N GLY A 33 15.56 -6.15 22.75
CA GLY A 33 16.35 -7.33 23.12
C GLY A 33 16.01 -8.62 22.35
N ARG A 34 15.14 -8.55 21.33
CA ARG A 34 14.74 -9.69 20.50
C ARG A 34 15.86 -10.06 19.53
N SER A 35 15.97 -11.36 19.20
CA SER A 35 16.84 -11.80 18.10
C SER A 35 16.31 -11.27 16.76
N ARG A 36 17.20 -11.02 15.78
CA ARG A 36 16.78 -10.54 14.44
C ARG A 36 15.79 -11.48 13.76
N ALA A 37 15.94 -12.79 13.98
CA ALA A 37 15.03 -13.79 13.45
C ALA A 37 13.63 -13.64 14.07
N GLN A 38 13.54 -13.50 15.40
CA GLN A 38 12.27 -13.31 16.06
C GLN A 38 11.59 -12.00 15.62
N ALA A 39 12.37 -10.90 15.58
CA ALA A 39 11.86 -9.61 15.14
C ALA A 39 11.35 -9.64 13.69
N ALA A 40 11.99 -10.40 12.80
CA ALA A 40 11.51 -10.58 11.42
C ALA A 40 10.24 -11.43 11.34
N ILE A 41 10.13 -12.49 12.17
CA ILE A 41 8.91 -13.31 12.24
C ILE A 41 7.72 -12.47 12.74
N ASP A 42 7.92 -11.73 13.84
CA ASP A 42 6.89 -10.86 14.42
C ASP A 42 6.45 -9.78 13.41
N ALA A 43 7.42 -9.18 12.70
CA ALA A 43 7.14 -8.18 11.67
C ALA A 43 6.29 -8.74 10.52
N VAL A 44 6.61 -9.94 10.02
CA VAL A 44 5.84 -10.58 8.94
C VAL A 44 4.44 -10.97 9.42
N ALA A 45 4.33 -11.44 10.68
CA ALA A 45 3.03 -11.81 11.26
C ALA A 45 2.07 -10.62 11.40
N GLU A 46 2.58 -9.41 11.64
CA GLU A 46 1.76 -8.20 11.75
C GLU A 46 1.19 -7.74 10.39
N VAL A 47 1.97 -7.83 9.32
CA VAL A 47 1.57 -7.33 7.99
C VAL A 47 0.95 -8.40 7.09
N GLY A 48 1.11 -9.70 7.40
CA GLY A 48 0.64 -10.78 6.54
C GLY A 48 -0.86 -10.72 6.22
N ASN A 49 -1.72 -10.58 7.22
CA ASN A 49 -3.17 -10.47 7.01
C ASN A 49 -3.56 -9.21 6.20
N PRO A 50 -3.08 -8.00 6.54
CA PRO A 50 -3.28 -6.81 5.71
C PRO A 50 -2.86 -7.01 4.25
N THR A 51 -1.69 -7.58 4.00
CA THR A 51 -1.18 -7.80 2.63
C THR A 51 -2.10 -8.75 1.85
N ILE A 52 -2.53 -9.87 2.44
CA ILE A 52 -3.48 -10.80 1.77
C ILE A 52 -4.76 -10.06 1.35
N VAL A 53 -5.34 -9.27 2.26
CA VAL A 53 -6.58 -8.52 1.99
C VAL A 53 -6.34 -7.48 0.90
N ALA A 54 -5.21 -6.78 0.92
CA ALA A 54 -4.84 -5.81 -0.10
C ALA A 54 -4.71 -6.47 -1.49
N THR A 55 -3.93 -7.55 -1.60
CA THR A 55 -3.75 -8.31 -2.85
C THR A 55 -5.09 -8.79 -3.41
N LEU A 56 -5.94 -9.40 -2.57
CA LEU A 56 -7.26 -9.87 -2.99
C LEU A 56 -8.18 -8.73 -3.42
N THR A 57 -8.12 -7.58 -2.74
CA THR A 57 -8.92 -6.39 -3.10
C THR A 57 -8.51 -5.85 -4.47
N VAL A 58 -7.22 -5.79 -4.77
CA VAL A 58 -6.72 -5.37 -6.09
C VAL A 58 -7.18 -6.35 -7.17
N VAL A 59 -7.03 -7.65 -6.95
CA VAL A 59 -7.50 -8.68 -7.89
C VAL A 59 -9.02 -8.56 -8.11
N ALA A 60 -9.80 -8.39 -7.05
CA ALA A 60 -11.25 -8.23 -7.13
C ALA A 60 -11.67 -6.95 -7.87
N ALA A 61 -10.91 -5.86 -7.75
CA ALA A 61 -11.16 -4.61 -8.47
C ALA A 61 -10.82 -4.72 -9.97
N LEU A 62 -9.84 -5.54 -10.34
CA LEU A 62 -9.40 -5.73 -11.72
C LEU A 62 -10.18 -6.82 -12.48
N LEU A 63 -10.69 -7.84 -11.77
CA LEU A 63 -11.41 -8.97 -12.36
C LEU A 63 -12.56 -8.56 -13.29
N PRO A 64 -13.40 -7.54 -12.99
CA PRO A 64 -14.51 -7.13 -13.85
C PRO A 64 -14.07 -6.74 -15.26
N MET A 65 -12.84 -6.24 -15.43
CA MET A 65 -12.32 -5.83 -16.74
C MET A 65 -12.10 -7.01 -17.70
N LEU A 66 -12.02 -8.24 -17.18
CA LEU A 66 -11.94 -9.46 -18.01
C LEU A 66 -13.25 -9.74 -18.75
N PHE A 67 -14.38 -9.23 -18.25
CA PHE A 67 -15.70 -9.46 -18.81
C PHE A 67 -16.14 -8.38 -19.81
N VAL A 68 -15.23 -7.45 -20.15
CA VAL A 68 -15.49 -6.41 -21.15
C VAL A 68 -15.54 -7.03 -22.55
N SER A 69 -16.67 -6.88 -23.23
CA SER A 69 -16.91 -7.40 -24.58
C SER A 69 -16.73 -6.33 -25.67
N GLY A 70 -16.79 -6.74 -26.94
CA GLY A 70 -16.65 -5.85 -28.10
C GLY A 70 -15.22 -5.68 -28.61
N LEU A 71 -15.01 -4.70 -29.49
CA LEU A 71 -13.71 -4.45 -30.15
C LEU A 71 -12.58 -4.09 -29.16
N MET A 72 -12.94 -3.63 -27.96
CA MET A 72 -11.99 -3.23 -26.91
C MET A 72 -11.60 -4.39 -25.98
N GLY A 73 -12.38 -5.48 -25.97
CA GLY A 73 -12.16 -6.65 -25.10
C GLY A 73 -10.76 -7.28 -25.26
N PRO A 74 -10.30 -7.61 -26.48
CA PRO A 74 -8.96 -8.18 -26.69
C PRO A 74 -7.80 -7.26 -26.28
N TYR A 75 -8.02 -5.95 -26.22
CA TYR A 75 -7.01 -4.98 -25.79
C TYR A 75 -7.02 -4.73 -24.28
N MET A 76 -8.17 -4.90 -23.63
CA MET A 76 -8.30 -4.73 -22.18
C MET A 76 -7.98 -6.01 -21.41
N SER A 77 -8.32 -7.19 -21.93
CA SER A 77 -8.16 -8.48 -21.24
C SER A 77 -6.74 -8.81 -20.75
N PRO A 78 -5.63 -8.42 -21.42
CA PRO A 78 -4.29 -8.77 -20.94
C PRO A 78 -3.86 -7.98 -19.70
N ILE A 79 -4.47 -6.81 -19.45
CA ILE A 79 -4.11 -5.92 -18.33
C ILE A 79 -4.50 -6.57 -16.98
N PRO A 80 -5.78 -6.87 -16.69
CA PRO A 80 -6.20 -7.46 -15.42
C PRO A 80 -5.70 -8.89 -15.26
N ALA A 81 -5.57 -9.68 -16.34
CA ALA A 81 -5.06 -11.04 -16.28
C ALA A 81 -3.60 -11.08 -15.79
N ASN A 82 -2.71 -10.33 -16.45
CA ASN A 82 -1.29 -10.31 -16.09
C ASN A 82 -1.07 -9.60 -14.76
N ALA A 83 -1.80 -8.52 -14.47
CA ALA A 83 -1.70 -7.83 -13.19
C ALA A 83 -2.13 -8.74 -12.03
N SER A 84 -3.25 -9.46 -12.15
CA SER A 84 -3.71 -10.37 -11.09
C SER A 84 -2.73 -11.52 -10.85
N ALA A 85 -2.18 -12.09 -11.93
CA ALA A 85 -1.15 -13.12 -11.82
C ALA A 85 0.13 -12.59 -11.15
N ALA A 86 0.58 -11.39 -11.54
CA ALA A 86 1.73 -10.72 -10.94
C ALA A 86 1.51 -10.41 -9.45
N MET A 87 0.32 -9.96 -9.06
CA MET A 87 -0.04 -9.69 -7.66
C MET A 87 0.03 -10.94 -6.79
N LEU A 88 -0.57 -12.03 -7.25
CA LEU A 88 -0.51 -13.31 -6.52
C LEU A 88 0.93 -13.80 -6.39
N PHE A 89 1.71 -13.72 -7.47
CA PHE A 89 3.12 -14.09 -7.44
C PHE A 89 3.93 -13.18 -6.49
N SER A 90 3.68 -11.87 -6.49
CA SER A 90 4.35 -10.92 -5.61
C SER A 90 4.08 -11.23 -4.14
N PHE A 91 2.84 -11.53 -3.79
CA PHE A 91 2.47 -11.92 -2.42
C PHE A 91 3.33 -13.09 -1.92
N PHE A 92 3.49 -14.15 -2.73
CA PHE A 92 4.34 -15.29 -2.36
C PHE A 92 5.82 -14.89 -2.21
N VAL A 93 6.33 -14.06 -3.12
CA VAL A 93 7.70 -13.53 -3.03
C VAL A 93 7.87 -12.70 -1.76
N ALA A 94 6.91 -11.84 -1.43
CA ALA A 94 6.93 -10.96 -0.27
C ALA A 94 6.89 -11.70 1.06
N VAL A 95 6.12 -12.79 1.16
CA VAL A 95 5.99 -13.56 2.41
C VAL A 95 7.10 -14.61 2.58
N MET A 96 7.58 -15.22 1.48
CA MET A 96 8.59 -16.29 1.57
C MET A 96 10.01 -15.81 1.28
N LEU A 97 10.22 -15.19 0.12
CA LEU A 97 11.56 -14.90 -0.38
C LEU A 97 12.13 -13.64 0.28
N THR A 98 11.32 -12.61 0.45
CA THR A 98 11.76 -11.31 1.00
C THR A 98 12.29 -11.42 2.43
N PRO A 99 11.62 -12.08 3.40
CA PRO A 99 12.15 -12.21 4.76
C PRO A 99 13.42 -13.06 4.80
N TRP A 100 13.47 -14.13 3.98
CA TRP A 100 14.66 -14.97 3.84
C TRP A 100 15.86 -14.17 3.29
N LEU A 101 15.63 -13.35 2.26
CA LEU A 101 16.66 -12.54 1.64
C LEU A 101 17.14 -11.43 2.58
N MET A 102 16.21 -10.81 3.30
CA MET A 102 16.49 -9.84 4.36
C MET A 102 17.36 -10.45 5.47
N MET A 103 17.08 -11.67 5.91
CA MET A 103 17.88 -12.35 6.93
C MET A 103 19.29 -12.71 6.42
N LYS A 104 19.43 -13.02 5.13
CA LYS A 104 20.72 -13.44 4.54
C LYS A 104 21.61 -12.27 4.12
N LEU A 105 21.02 -11.21 3.56
CA LEU A 105 21.73 -10.06 2.99
C LEU A 105 21.60 -8.77 3.82
N GLY A 106 20.65 -8.72 4.74
CA GLY A 106 20.46 -7.58 5.64
C GLY A 106 21.63 -7.49 6.63
N GLY A 107 22.63 -6.69 6.28
CA GLY A 107 23.83 -6.53 7.10
C GLY A 107 23.54 -6.18 8.56
N LYS A 108 24.36 -6.70 9.48
CA LYS A 108 24.30 -6.42 10.92
C LYS A 108 24.42 -4.92 11.24
N ASP A 109 25.22 -4.20 10.47
CA ASP A 109 25.57 -2.79 10.76
C ASP A 109 24.76 -1.76 9.95
N ARG A 110 24.10 -2.16 8.87
CA ARG A 110 23.45 -1.22 7.94
C ARG A 110 22.03 -0.82 8.31
N VAL A 111 21.35 -1.61 9.14
CA VAL A 111 20.00 -1.28 9.61
C VAL A 111 20.04 -0.24 10.75
N GLY A 112 21.17 -0.14 11.47
CA GLY A 112 21.42 0.91 12.45
C GLY A 112 22.06 2.19 11.89
N ALA A 113 22.80 2.10 10.78
CA ALA A 113 23.59 3.22 10.24
C ALA A 113 22.82 4.22 9.37
N HIS A 114 21.65 3.84 8.83
CA HIS A 114 20.75 4.77 8.15
C HIS A 114 19.64 5.25 9.11
N GLY A 115 20.01 6.13 10.04
CA GLY A 115 19.20 7.30 10.41
C GLY A 115 17.83 7.13 11.09
N HIS A 116 17.47 5.98 11.65
CA HIS A 116 16.17 5.84 12.34
C HIS A 116 16.20 6.08 13.86
N ALA A 117 17.37 6.28 14.47
CA ALA A 117 17.51 6.61 15.89
C ALA A 117 16.93 7.99 16.29
N GLY A 118 16.47 8.80 15.33
CA GLY A 118 15.80 10.09 15.58
C GLY A 118 14.46 10.29 14.86
N SER A 119 13.94 9.29 14.15
CA SER A 119 12.79 9.46 13.23
C SER A 119 11.55 8.66 13.65
N ALA A 120 11.36 8.41 14.95
CA ALA A 120 10.15 7.76 15.47
C ALA A 120 8.83 8.49 15.12
N GLN A 121 8.89 9.65 14.45
CA GLN A 121 7.75 10.48 14.06
C GLN A 121 7.71 10.90 12.57
N GLY A 122 8.33 10.14 11.65
CA GLY A 122 8.16 10.35 10.20
C GLY A 122 8.84 11.61 9.65
N GLY A 123 9.88 12.10 10.32
CA GLY A 123 10.62 13.29 9.92
C GLY A 123 9.75 14.55 9.85
N VAL A 124 10.06 15.46 8.91
CA VAL A 124 9.29 16.71 8.71
C VAL A 124 7.86 16.40 8.28
N LEU A 125 7.67 15.42 7.38
CA LEU A 125 6.35 15.04 6.87
C LEU A 125 5.45 14.46 7.96
N GLY A 126 5.98 13.60 8.84
CA GLY A 126 5.21 13.03 9.93
C GLY A 126 4.83 14.07 10.99
N ARG A 127 5.68 15.09 11.23
CA ARG A 127 5.32 16.22 12.09
C ARG A 127 4.17 17.05 11.50
N ILE A 128 4.20 17.30 10.19
CA ILE A 128 3.11 17.98 9.48
C ILE A 128 1.82 17.14 9.54
N TYR A 129 1.92 15.83 9.26
CA TYR A 129 0.78 14.92 9.37
C TYR A 129 0.15 14.96 10.77
N ILE A 130 0.95 14.85 11.83
CA ILE A 130 0.45 14.93 13.21
C ILE A 130 -0.16 16.31 13.50
N ALA A 131 0.45 17.40 13.02
CA ALA A 131 -0.07 18.75 13.22
C ALA A 131 -1.46 18.95 12.60
N VAL A 132 -1.73 18.32 11.45
CA VAL A 132 -3.03 18.40 10.76
C VAL A 132 -4.03 17.36 11.30
N ALA A 133 -3.61 16.11 11.50
CA ALA A 133 -4.49 15.03 11.91
C ALA A 133 -4.95 15.15 13.37
N ARG A 134 -4.07 15.52 14.30
CA ARG A 134 -4.37 15.60 15.73
C ARG A 134 -5.55 16.52 16.07
N PRO A 135 -5.67 17.76 15.56
CA PRO A 135 -6.82 18.62 15.87
C PRO A 135 -8.15 18.11 15.29
N ILE A 136 -8.12 17.40 14.16
CA ILE A 136 -9.30 16.78 13.53
C ILE A 136 -9.78 15.60 14.37
N LEU A 137 -8.86 14.73 14.80
CA LEU A 137 -9.15 13.51 15.54
C LEU A 137 -9.38 13.73 17.05
N LYS A 138 -9.05 14.90 17.60
CA LYS A 138 -9.14 15.18 19.05
C LYS A 138 -10.57 15.10 19.61
N SER A 139 -11.59 15.38 18.80
CA SER A 139 -12.99 15.37 19.26
C SER A 139 -13.88 14.68 18.25
N ARG A 140 -14.82 13.86 18.74
CA ARG A 140 -15.80 13.17 17.89
C ARG A 140 -16.57 14.16 16.99
N LEU A 141 -16.92 15.33 17.51
CA LEU A 141 -17.65 16.35 16.74
C LEU A 141 -16.84 16.90 15.56
N ARG A 142 -15.54 17.19 15.73
CA ARG A 142 -14.67 17.65 14.63
C ARG A 142 -14.40 16.55 13.61
N ALA A 143 -14.23 15.31 14.05
CA ALA A 143 -14.08 14.18 13.15
C ALA A 143 -15.36 13.99 12.30
N TRP A 144 -16.54 14.04 12.91
CA TRP A 144 -17.82 13.98 12.20
C TRP A 144 -18.04 15.19 11.29
N ALA A 145 -17.70 16.40 11.72
CA ALA A 145 -17.78 17.60 10.89
C ALA A 145 -16.86 17.49 9.67
N PHE A 146 -15.63 17.00 9.86
CA PHE A 146 -14.68 16.76 8.77
C PHE A 146 -15.23 15.72 7.78
N LEU A 147 -15.74 14.59 8.26
CA LEU A 147 -16.36 13.57 7.41
C LEU A 147 -17.59 14.10 6.65
N LEU A 148 -18.44 14.91 7.30
CA LEU A 148 -19.58 15.55 6.65
C LEU A 148 -19.15 16.52 5.56
N VAL A 149 -18.17 17.37 5.83
CA VAL A 149 -17.65 18.33 4.84
C VAL A 149 -17.07 17.59 3.64
N VAL A 150 -16.26 16.56 3.85
CA VAL A 150 -15.69 15.74 2.76
C VAL A 150 -16.76 14.96 2.01
N GLY A 151 -17.76 14.43 2.72
CA GLY A 151 -18.89 13.73 2.12
C GLY A 151 -19.73 14.66 1.23
N ILE A 152 -20.08 15.85 1.73
CA ILE A 152 -20.82 16.87 0.96
C ILE A 152 -20.00 17.33 -0.24
N ALA A 153 -18.71 17.59 -0.07
CA ALA A 153 -17.83 17.99 -1.17
C ALA A 153 -17.75 16.90 -2.26
N THR A 154 -17.66 15.63 -1.86
CA THR A 154 -17.68 14.49 -2.80
C THR A 154 -19.01 14.41 -3.56
N ILE A 155 -20.14 14.51 -2.85
CA ILE A 155 -21.47 14.49 -3.48
C ILE A 155 -21.66 15.68 -4.41
N ALA A 156 -21.23 16.88 -4.00
CA ALA A 156 -21.30 18.08 -4.84
C ALA A 156 -20.43 17.93 -6.10
N SER A 157 -19.22 17.36 -5.97
CA SER A 157 -18.35 17.06 -7.11
C SER A 157 -18.99 16.07 -8.08
N MET A 158 -19.69 15.04 -7.58
CA MET A 158 -20.40 14.09 -8.42
C MET A 158 -21.66 14.70 -9.06
N ALA A 159 -22.35 15.58 -8.34
CA ALA A 159 -23.54 16.28 -8.85
C ALA A 159 -23.20 17.25 -9.99
N LEU A 160 -22.01 17.88 -9.96
CA LEU A 160 -21.54 18.74 -11.06
C LEU A 160 -21.46 18.01 -12.40
N ILE A 161 -21.11 16.72 -12.39
CA ILE A 161 -21.11 15.84 -13.59
C ILE A 161 -22.53 15.62 -14.10
N TYR A 162 -23.50 15.48 -13.19
CA TYR A 162 -24.92 15.28 -13.55
C TYR A 162 -25.58 16.56 -14.09
N THR A 163 -25.18 17.73 -13.60
CA THR A 163 -25.79 19.02 -13.98
C THR A 163 -25.28 19.62 -15.29
N GLU A 164 -24.45 18.91 -16.07
CA GLU A 164 -23.85 19.39 -17.35
C GLU A 164 -23.17 20.78 -17.28
N HIS A 165 -22.83 21.27 -16.08
CA HIS A 165 -22.16 22.55 -15.88
C HIS A 165 -20.71 22.57 -16.37
N VAL A 166 -20.17 21.42 -16.77
CA VAL A 166 -18.88 21.27 -17.45
C VAL A 166 -19.17 20.75 -18.86
N THR A 167 -19.02 21.63 -19.85
CA THR A 167 -19.00 21.28 -21.27
C THR A 167 -17.89 20.27 -21.53
N VAL A 168 -18.24 19.06 -21.97
CA VAL A 168 -17.31 18.08 -22.56
C VAL A 168 -17.16 18.35 -24.05
#